data_AF-A0A6B3US59-F1
#
_entry.id   AF-A0A6B3US59-F1
#
_cell.length_a   1.000
_cell.length_b   1.000
_cell.length_c   1.000
_cell.angle_alpha   90.00
_cell.angle_beta   90.00
_cell.angle_gamma   90.00
#
_symmetry.space_group_name_H-M   'P 1'
#
loop_
_entity.id
_entity.type
_entity.pdbx_description
1 polymer ?
#
loop_
_entity_poly.entity_id
_entity_poly.type
_entity_poly.pdbx_seq_one_letter_code
_entity_poly.pdbx_strand_id
1 'polypeptide(L)'
;LRRPGEPDARWPAILSAAAGRAPEPRLLAEIAPGRAYFPHHLGFDHRRLLGQLRARFALERVAGSPWRGGPLFLNSEAYMVARKSEDPA
;
A
#
# COMPACT_ATOMS: atom_id res chain seq x y z
N LEU A 1 22.72 -4.13 -14.63
CA LEU A 1 22.86 -4.58 -13.23
C LEU A 1 21.59 -5.30 -12.81
N ARG A 2 21.59 -6.63 -12.72
CA ARG A 2 20.61 -7.37 -11.91
C ARG A 2 20.95 -7.04 -10.45
N ARG A 3 20.00 -6.59 -9.61
CA ARG A 3 20.19 -6.53 -8.16
C ARG A 3 19.69 -7.86 -7.57
N PRO A 4 20.56 -8.83 -7.26
CA PRO A 4 20.12 -10.09 -6.66
C PRO A 4 19.72 -9.79 -5.21
N GLY A 5 18.47 -10.08 -4.86
CA GLY A 5 18.01 -10.07 -3.46
C GLY A 5 18.05 -8.69 -2.82
N GLU A 6 17.29 -7.74 -3.36
CA GLU A 6 16.76 -6.66 -2.53
C GLU A 6 16.13 -7.33 -1.28
N PRO A 7 16.50 -6.94 -0.04
CA PRO A 7 16.17 -7.67 1.19
C PRO A 7 14.66 -7.95 1.40
N ASP A 8 13.86 -7.18 0.68
CA ASP A 8 12.41 -7.13 0.52
C ASP A 8 11.81 -8.30 -0.28
N ALA A 9 12.55 -8.96 -1.18
CA ALA A 9 12.00 -10.03 -2.04
C ALA A 9 12.16 -11.45 -1.45
N ARG A 10 12.42 -11.58 -0.14
CA ARG A 10 12.49 -12.89 0.53
C ARG A 10 11.08 -13.42 0.78
N TRP A 11 10.86 -14.73 0.65
CA TRP A 11 9.54 -15.36 0.89
C TRP A 11 8.84 -14.91 2.18
N PRO A 12 9.51 -14.79 3.35
CA PRO A 12 8.86 -14.29 4.57
C PRO A 12 8.41 -12.83 4.46
N ALA A 13 9.19 -11.97 3.79
CA ALA A 13 8.84 -10.57 3.56
C ALA A 13 7.66 -10.44 2.60
N ILE A 14 7.61 -11.29 1.57
CA ILE A 14 6.48 -11.39 0.63
C ILE A 14 5.19 -11.80 1.36
N LEU A 15 5.26 -12.85 2.19
CA LEU A 15 4.10 -13.33 2.95
C LEU A 15 3.63 -12.30 3.99
N SER A 16 4.57 -11.63 4.67
CA SER A 16 4.27 -10.53 5.60
C SER A 16 3.56 -9.38 4.87
N ALA A 17 4.09 -8.96 3.71
CA ALA A 17 3.51 -7.91 2.90
C ALA A 17 2.11 -8.28 2.36
N ALA A 18 1.91 -9.53 1.94
CA ALA A 18 0.59 -10.04 1.54
C ALA A 18 -0.42 -10.01 2.70
N ALA A 19 0.03 -10.16 3.94
CA ALA A 19 -0.78 -9.99 5.15
C ALA A 19 -0.99 -8.52 5.55
N GLY A 20 -0.45 -7.54 4.81
CA GLY A 20 -0.49 -6.11 5.14
C GLY A 20 0.45 -5.73 6.28
N ARG A 21 1.45 -6.57 6.56
CA ARG A 21 2.47 -6.31 7.60
C ARG A 21 3.77 -5.89 6.94
N ALA A 22 4.39 -4.87 7.48
CA ALA A 22 5.71 -4.49 7.02
C ALA A 22 6.78 -5.46 7.50
N PRO A 23 7.86 -5.62 6.71
CA PRO A 23 9.08 -6.22 7.22
C PRO A 23 9.67 -5.31 8.31
N GLU A 24 10.14 -5.93 9.38
CA GLU A 24 10.91 -5.27 10.43
C GLU A 24 12.36 -5.79 10.44
N PRO A 25 13.38 -4.92 10.58
CA PRO A 25 13.26 -3.47 10.71
C PRO A 25 12.93 -2.77 9.39
N ARG A 26 12.07 -1.73 9.44
CA ARG A 26 11.85 -0.86 8.27
C ARG A 26 13.06 0.06 8.03
N LEU A 27 13.53 0.09 6.79
CA LEU A 27 14.50 1.09 6.36
C LEU A 27 13.85 2.47 6.32
N LEU A 28 14.33 3.39 7.15
CA LEU A 28 13.92 4.79 7.14
C LEU A 28 14.99 5.59 6.39
N ALA A 29 14.57 6.31 5.35
CA ALA A 29 15.42 7.22 4.59
C ALA A 29 14.94 8.66 4.81
N GLU A 30 15.71 9.63 4.35
CA GLU A 30 15.41 11.05 4.50
C GLU A 30 15.37 11.71 3.12
N ILE A 31 14.28 12.41 2.80
CA ILE A 31 14.11 13.12 1.52
C ILE A 31 14.57 14.58 1.63
N ALA A 32 14.58 15.13 2.83
CA ALA A 32 15.07 16.46 3.20
C ALA A 32 15.29 16.52 4.72
N PRO A 33 16.11 17.46 5.26
CA PRO A 33 16.31 17.61 6.70
C PRO A 33 15.01 17.57 7.51
N GLY A 34 14.87 16.58 8.41
CA GLY A 34 13.69 16.33 9.25
C GLY A 34 12.50 15.67 8.54
N ARG A 35 12.66 15.21 7.28
CA ARG A 35 11.60 14.61 6.47
C ARG A 35 11.94 13.15 6.14
N ALA A 36 11.53 12.26 7.03
CA ALA A 36 11.72 10.84 6.85
C ALA A 36 10.70 10.22 5.88
N TYR A 37 11.10 9.22 5.13
CA TYR A 37 10.24 8.41 4.26
C TYR A 37 10.69 6.94 4.25
N PHE A 38 9.76 6.05 3.92
CA PHE A 38 10.06 4.64 3.69
C PHE A 38 10.26 4.41 2.18
N PRO A 39 11.47 4.04 1.71
CA PRO A 39 11.72 3.86 0.28
C PRO A 39 11.06 2.62 -0.29
N HIS A 40 10.78 1.61 0.54
CA HIS A 40 10.14 0.37 0.13
C HIS A 40 8.63 0.42 0.38
N HIS A 41 7.84 -0.02 -0.60
CA HIS A 41 6.37 -0.03 -0.52
C HIS A 41 5.80 -1.25 0.23
N LEU A 42 6.65 -2.08 0.83
CA LEU A 42 6.21 -3.29 1.53
C LEU A 42 5.44 -3.00 2.83
N GLY A 43 4.38 -3.78 3.03
CA GLY A 43 3.54 -3.72 4.23
C GLY A 43 2.57 -2.56 4.28
N PHE A 44 2.26 -1.95 3.12
CA PHE A 44 1.14 -1.04 3.03
C PHE A 44 -0.18 -1.83 2.99
N ASP A 45 -0.98 -1.72 4.07
CA ASP A 45 -2.29 -2.36 4.13
C ASP A 45 -3.37 -1.51 3.44
N HIS A 46 -3.54 -1.73 2.14
CA HIS A 46 -4.57 -1.04 1.36
C HIS A 46 -5.99 -1.33 1.85
N ARG A 47 -6.24 -2.45 2.57
CA ARG A 47 -7.57 -2.80 3.10
C ARG A 47 -7.94 -1.86 4.23
N ARG A 48 -6.97 -1.55 5.10
CA ARG A 48 -7.12 -0.56 6.17
C ARG A 48 -7.34 0.84 5.58
N LEU A 49 -6.54 1.23 4.59
CA LEU A 49 -6.73 2.50 3.88
C LEU A 49 -8.14 2.57 3.28
N LEU A 50 -8.58 1.51 2.59
CA LEU A 50 -9.89 1.46 1.94
C LEU A 50 -11.02 1.65 2.95
N GLY A 51 -10.94 1.02 4.13
CA GLY A 51 -11.89 1.24 5.22
C GLY A 51 -11.92 2.69 5.70
N GLN A 52 -10.75 3.31 5.89
CA GLN A 52 -10.65 4.71 6.30
C GLN A 52 -11.17 5.70 5.25
N LEU A 53 -10.96 5.40 3.96
CA LEU A 53 -11.46 6.22 2.87
C LEU A 53 -12.98 6.10 2.73
N ARG A 54 -13.55 4.88 2.82
CA ARG A 54 -15.01 4.68 2.80
C ARG A 54 -15.73 5.41 3.93
N ALA A 55 -15.07 5.59 5.07
CA ALA A 55 -15.63 6.33 6.20
C ALA A 55 -15.70 7.85 5.97
N ARG A 56 -14.97 8.39 4.98
CA ARG A 56 -14.83 9.84 4.75
C ARG A 56 -15.21 10.30 3.36
N PHE A 57 -15.17 9.39 2.38
CA PHE A 57 -15.34 9.65 0.97
C PHE A 57 -16.28 8.63 0.33
N ALA A 58 -17.01 9.07 -0.69
CA ALA A 58 -17.67 8.18 -1.61
C ALA A 58 -16.62 7.57 -2.56
N LEU A 59 -16.38 6.26 -2.45
CA LEU A 59 -15.48 5.55 -3.37
C LEU A 59 -16.24 5.17 -4.64
N GLU A 60 -15.94 5.84 -5.74
CA GLU A 60 -16.59 5.63 -7.04
C GLU A 60 -15.98 4.44 -7.78
N ARG A 61 -14.65 4.28 -7.66
CA ARG A 61 -13.94 3.20 -8.34
C ARG A 61 -12.77 2.71 -7.50
N VAL A 62 -12.59 1.40 -7.50
CA VAL A 62 -11.43 0.71 -6.92
C VAL A 62 -10.92 -0.29 -7.95
N ALA A 63 -9.62 -0.28 -8.23
CA ALA A 63 -8.98 -1.22 -9.15
C ALA A 63 -7.64 -1.67 -8.60
N GLY A 64 -7.27 -2.93 -8.84
CA GLY A 64 -5.94 -3.45 -8.51
C GLY A 64 -4.99 -3.48 -9.71
N SER A 65 -3.68 -3.53 -9.44
CA SER A 65 -2.65 -3.90 -10.42
C SER A 65 -1.81 -5.09 -9.91
N PRO A 66 -1.52 -6.10 -10.76
CA PRO A 66 -1.75 -6.12 -12.22
C PRO A 66 -3.17 -6.51 -12.66
N TRP A 67 -4.02 -7.02 -11.76
CA TRP A 67 -5.37 -7.51 -12.09
C TRP A 67 -6.46 -6.50 -11.74
N ARG A 68 -6.97 -5.83 -12.77
CA ARG A 68 -8.00 -4.78 -12.63
C ARG A 68 -9.35 -5.28 -12.10
N GLY A 69 -9.74 -6.51 -12.43
CA GLY A 69 -11.03 -7.11 -12.06
C GLY A 69 -10.96 -8.18 -10.97
N GLY A 70 -9.77 -8.45 -10.45
CA GLY A 70 -9.56 -9.44 -9.41
C GLY A 70 -9.78 -8.88 -7.99
N PRO A 71 -9.84 -9.76 -6.97
CA PRO A 71 -9.82 -9.32 -5.58
C PRO A 71 -8.64 -8.40 -5.28
N LEU A 72 -8.88 -7.26 -4.62
CA LEU A 72 -7.83 -6.28 -4.32
C LEU A 72 -6.66 -6.87 -3.53
N PHE A 73 -6.94 -7.85 -2.65
CA PHE A 73 -5.93 -8.49 -1.83
C PHE A 73 -4.92 -9.34 -2.62
N LEU A 74 -5.22 -9.67 -3.88
CA LEU A 74 -4.28 -10.34 -4.80
C LEU A 74 -3.41 -9.34 -5.57
N ASN A 75 -3.66 -8.04 -5.42
CA ASN A 75 -2.93 -7.00 -6.12
C ASN A 75 -1.91 -6.34 -5.19
N SER A 76 -0.74 -6.04 -5.76
CA SER A 76 0.33 -5.35 -5.05
C SER A 76 0.08 -3.84 -4.94
N GLU A 77 -0.73 -3.31 -5.86
CA GLU A 77 -1.11 -1.91 -5.91
C GLU A 77 -2.63 -1.77 -6.03
N ALA A 78 -3.15 -0.69 -5.44
CA ALA A 78 -4.57 -0.33 -5.49
C ALA A 78 -4.74 1.12 -5.94
N TYR A 79 -5.61 1.32 -6.92
CA TYR A 79 -6.00 2.62 -7.46
C TYR A 79 -7.43 2.91 -7.01
N MET A 80 -7.67 4.12 -6.51
CA MET A 80 -8.95 4.51 -5.93
C MET A 80 -9.36 5.88 -6.47
N VAL A 81 -10.61 5.99 -6.91
CA VAL A 81 -11.27 7.27 -7.23
C VAL A 81 -12.23 7.56 -6.09
N ALA A 82 -11.95 8.63 -5.36
CA ALA A 82 -12.71 9.07 -4.20
C ALA A 82 -13.31 10.44 -4.47
N ARG A 83 -14.61 10.59 -4.24
CA ARG A 83 -15.30 11.88 -4.24
C ARG A 83 -15.53 12.32 -2.80
N LYS A 84 -15.33 13.62 -2.55
CA LYS A 84 -15.68 14.22 -1.26
C LYS A 84 -17.18 14.06 -1.03
N SER A 85 -17.56 13.42 0.07
CA SER A 85 -18.94 13.36 0.53
C SER A 85 -19.40 14.79 0.80
N GLU A 86 -20.56 15.21 0.29
CA GLU A 86 -21.07 16.57 0.50
C GLU A 86 -21.59 16.81 1.91
N ASP A 87 -21.71 15.77 2.74
CA ASP A 87 -22.05 15.89 4.16
C ASP A 87 -20.84 15.69 5.08
N PRO A 88 -20.41 16.71 5.84
CA PRO A 88 -19.76 16.49 7.11
C PRO A 88 -20.87 16.13 8.12
N ALA A 89 -21.07 14.83 8.35
CA ALA A 89 -21.74 14.37 9.56
C ALA A 89 -20.83 14.53 10.78
#